data_AF-A0A914Z7M4-F1
#
_entry.id   AF-A0A914Z7M4-F1
#
_cell.length_a   1.000
_cell.length_b   1.000
_cell.length_c   1.000
_cell.angle_alpha   90.00
_cell.angle_beta   90.00
_cell.angle_gamma   90.00
#
_symmetry.space_group_name_H-M   'P 1'
#
loop_
_entity.id
_entity.type
_entity.pdbx_description
1 polymer ?
#
loop_
_entity_poly.entity_id
_entity_poly.type
_entity_poly.pdbx_seq_one_letter_code
_entity_poly.pdbx_strand_id
1 'polypeptide(L)'
;MDIQINRNRAKNEEALQTLFRSTGVVDTRFLLIEQYEAALQLIIRVQVINDAGGILDAALPTAVVALANYKVPKHKYVDGVFKKISINAEWPDKLRIFTHAYVITFALFGETFIADPDERECLYADGFVRIGVTEKSMVFAIREDGDQVKMSKERMMKLCDIALNRAKQMDSKLNLYFKDSRLL
;
A
#
# COMPACT_ATOMS: atom_id res chain seq x y z
N MET A 1 10.32 2.29 -27.02
CA MET A 1 8.90 2.63 -26.78
C MET A 1 8.77 2.78 -25.27
N ASP A 2 9.54 3.70 -24.69
CA ASP A 2 9.88 3.69 -23.24
C ASP A 2 9.60 5.05 -22.58
N ILE A 3 9.10 6.01 -23.35
CA ILE A 3 9.03 7.41 -22.94
C ILE A 3 7.71 7.71 -22.19
N GLN A 4 6.63 6.95 -22.42
CA GLN A 4 5.35 7.16 -21.71
C GLN A 4 5.28 6.49 -20.33
N ILE A 5 6.01 5.39 -20.10
CA ILE A 5 6.00 4.65 -18.82
C ILE A 5 6.57 5.51 -17.66
N ASN A 6 7.35 6.56 -17.97
CA ASN A 6 8.11 7.31 -16.97
C ASN A 6 7.45 8.61 -16.47
N ARG A 7 6.40 9.13 -17.13
CA ARG A 7 5.89 10.49 -16.81
C ARG A 7 5.25 10.62 -15.43
N ASN A 8 4.71 9.55 -14.86
CA ASN A 8 4.06 9.57 -13.54
C ASN A 8 4.77 8.71 -12.48
N ARG A 9 5.91 8.09 -12.81
CA ARG A 9 6.62 7.17 -11.91
C ARG A 9 7.01 7.84 -10.59
N ALA A 10 7.65 9.02 -10.66
CA ALA A 10 8.07 9.76 -9.47
C ALA A 10 6.88 10.17 -8.58
N LYS A 11 5.78 10.64 -9.20
CA LYS A 11 4.55 11.01 -8.48
C LYS A 11 3.91 9.80 -7.79
N ASN A 12 3.85 8.66 -8.49
CA ASN A 12 3.30 7.43 -7.94
C ASN A 12 4.19 6.87 -6.81
N GLU A 13 5.50 6.98 -6.94
CA GLU A 13 6.44 6.58 -5.89
C GLU A 13 6.28 7.44 -4.64
N GLU A 14 6.22 8.76 -4.79
CA GLU A 14 5.97 9.69 -3.69
C GLU A 14 4.60 9.44 -3.04
N ALA A 15 3.56 9.22 -3.85
CA ALA A 15 2.23 8.89 -3.37
C ALA A 15 2.23 7.58 -2.57
N LEU A 16 2.88 6.54 -3.08
CA LEU A 16 3.00 5.26 -2.38
C LEU A 16 3.76 5.39 -1.06
N GLN A 17 4.88 6.12 -1.04
CA GLN A 17 5.64 6.39 0.18
C GLN A 17 4.80 7.13 1.22
N THR A 18 4.04 8.15 0.80
CA THR A 18 3.15 8.91 1.66
C THR A 18 2.05 8.02 2.22
N LEU A 19 1.38 7.24 1.37
CA LEU A 19 0.33 6.30 1.79
C LEU A 19 0.89 5.31 2.83
N PHE A 20 2.06 4.72 2.59
CA PHE A 20 2.67 3.79 3.54
C PHE A 20 2.99 4.43 4.89
N ARG A 21 3.58 5.63 4.89
CA ARG A 21 3.94 6.32 6.14
C ARG A 21 2.71 6.77 6.93
N SER A 22 1.64 7.18 6.25
CA SER A 22 0.40 7.65 6.90
C SER A 22 -0.44 6.53 7.51
N THR A 23 -0.30 5.29 7.04
CA THR A 23 -1.14 4.15 7.49
C THR A 23 -0.74 3.56 8.84
N GLY A 24 0.55 3.63 9.21
CA GLY A 24 1.06 2.90 10.38
C GLY A 24 1.00 1.37 10.25
N VAL A 25 1.10 0.82 9.02
CA VAL A 25 1.02 -0.62 8.74
C VAL A 25 2.03 -1.46 9.55
N VAL A 26 3.24 -0.94 9.78
CA VAL A 26 4.35 -1.64 10.45
C VAL A 26 4.63 -1.04 11.83
N ASP A 27 4.86 -1.89 12.85
CA ASP A 27 5.41 -1.44 14.13
C ASP A 27 6.88 -1.07 13.98
N THR A 28 7.19 0.23 13.95
CA THR A 28 8.57 0.71 13.90
C THR A 28 9.37 0.36 15.15
N ARG A 29 8.70 0.14 16.30
CA ARG A 29 9.38 -0.27 17.54
C ARG A 29 9.89 -1.70 17.46
N PHE A 30 9.22 -2.55 16.67
CA PHE A 30 9.69 -3.92 16.43
C PHE A 30 10.98 -3.95 15.60
N LEU A 31 11.30 -2.87 14.88
CA LEU A 31 12.52 -2.75 14.10
C LEU A 31 13.72 -2.31 14.95
N LEU A 32 13.52 -1.88 16.20
CA LEU A 32 14.61 -1.48 17.08
C LEU A 32 15.34 -2.72 17.60
N ILE A 33 16.65 -2.79 17.35
CA ILE A 33 17.51 -3.85 17.89
C ILE A 33 18.07 -3.37 19.24
N GLU A 34 18.68 -2.19 19.24
CA GLU A 34 19.24 -1.53 20.41
C GLU A 34 18.98 -0.04 20.35
N GLN A 35 18.53 0.52 21.47
CA GLN A 35 18.14 1.92 21.53
C GLN A 35 19.35 2.81 21.22
N TYR A 36 19.19 3.69 20.22
CA TYR A 36 20.20 4.64 19.75
C TYR A 36 21.44 4.03 19.06
N GLU A 37 21.55 2.70 18.93
CA GLU A 37 22.72 2.06 18.32
C GLU A 37 22.37 1.32 17.02
N ALA A 38 21.32 0.50 17.03
CA ALA A 38 21.00 -0.38 15.90
C ALA A 38 19.50 -0.53 15.67
N ALA A 39 19.09 -0.43 14.41
CA ALA A 39 17.73 -0.70 13.97
C ALA A 39 17.72 -1.40 12.60
N LEU A 40 16.67 -2.18 12.36
CA LEU A 40 16.40 -2.82 11.09
C LEU A 40 15.84 -1.79 10.09
N GLN A 41 16.46 -1.70 8.93
CA GLN A 41 15.93 -0.93 7.81
C GLN A 41 15.12 -1.85 6.89
N LEU A 42 13.85 -1.52 6.68
CA LEU A 42 13.00 -2.19 5.69
C LEU A 42 13.06 -1.42 4.36
N ILE A 43 13.36 -2.14 3.27
CA ILE A 43 13.33 -1.60 1.92
C ILE A 43 12.31 -2.41 1.13
N ILE A 44 11.23 -1.75 0.72
CA ILE A 44 10.18 -2.36 -0.10
C ILE A 44 10.35 -1.87 -1.52
N ARG A 45 10.40 -2.80 -2.47
CA ARG A 45 10.46 -2.49 -3.90
C ARG A 45 9.25 -3.11 -4.59
N VAL A 46 8.42 -2.26 -5.18
CA VAL A 46 7.30 -2.69 -6.03
C VAL A 46 7.71 -2.47 -7.47
N GLN A 47 7.60 -3.51 -8.30
CA GLN A 47 7.86 -3.46 -9.73
C GLN A 47 6.57 -3.76 -10.48
N VAL A 48 6.16 -2.83 -11.33
CA VAL A 48 5.02 -3.03 -12.24
C VAL A 48 5.50 -3.85 -13.44
N ILE A 49 4.88 -5.01 -13.65
CA ILE A 49 5.20 -5.90 -14.78
C ILE A 49 4.33 -5.56 -15.99
N ASN A 50 3.05 -5.31 -15.76
CA ASN A 50 2.09 -4.86 -16.77
C ASN A 50 1.30 -3.70 -16.20
N ASP A 51 1.28 -2.58 -16.92
CA ASP A 51 0.50 -1.40 -16.56
C ASP A 51 -0.78 -1.40 -17.39
N ALA A 52 -1.92 -1.50 -16.71
CA ALA A 52 -3.24 -1.49 -17.34
C ALA A 52 -4.19 -0.50 -16.63
N GLY A 53 -3.63 0.52 -15.95
CA GLY A 53 -4.38 1.41 -15.06
C GLY A 53 -4.26 1.04 -13.59
N GLY A 54 -4.77 1.90 -12.71
CA GLY A 54 -4.89 1.61 -11.28
C GLY A 54 -3.61 1.22 -10.52
N ILE A 55 -2.41 1.67 -10.93
CA ILE A 55 -1.13 1.19 -10.37
C ILE A 55 -1.09 1.23 -8.84
N LEU A 56 -1.58 2.31 -8.22
CA LEU A 56 -1.54 2.46 -6.75
C LEU A 56 -2.44 1.45 -6.05
N ASP A 57 -3.60 1.14 -6.63
CA ASP A 57 -4.60 0.20 -6.12
C ASP A 57 -4.02 -1.22 -6.08
N ALA A 58 -3.10 -1.54 -7.00
CA ALA A 58 -2.33 -2.78 -6.97
C ALA A 58 -1.09 -2.70 -6.06
N ALA A 59 -0.35 -1.58 -6.10
CA ALA A 59 0.95 -1.45 -5.45
C ALA A 59 0.86 -1.46 -3.92
N LEU A 60 -0.12 -0.75 -3.33
CA LEU A 60 -0.26 -0.64 -1.88
C LEU A 60 -0.61 -1.99 -1.23
N PRO A 61 -1.65 -2.73 -1.67
CA PRO A 61 -1.92 -4.07 -1.14
C PRO A 61 -0.78 -5.05 -1.38
N THR A 62 -0.11 -4.98 -2.54
CA THR A 62 1.05 -5.84 -2.84
C THR A 62 2.16 -5.66 -1.81
N ALA A 63 2.49 -4.40 -1.48
CA ALA A 63 3.52 -4.13 -0.49
C ALA A 63 3.08 -4.51 0.94
N VAL A 64 1.79 -4.39 1.29
CA VAL A 64 1.24 -4.91 2.56
C VAL A 64 1.40 -6.43 2.64
N VAL A 65 1.04 -7.16 1.58
CA VAL A 65 1.16 -8.64 1.53
C VAL A 65 2.63 -9.07 1.58
N ALA A 66 3.51 -8.37 0.86
CA ALA A 66 4.94 -8.65 0.88
C ALA A 66 5.53 -8.51 2.29
N LEU A 67 5.14 -7.46 3.02
CA LEU A 67 5.51 -7.27 4.42
C LEU A 67 4.91 -8.37 5.32
N ALA A 68 3.68 -8.81 5.06
CA ALA A 68 3.00 -9.82 5.87
C ALA A 68 3.66 -11.19 5.76
N ASN A 69 4.21 -11.49 4.58
CA ASN A 69 4.94 -12.72 4.30
C ASN A 69 6.43 -12.62 4.65
N TYR A 70 6.95 -11.41 4.92
CA TYR A 70 8.35 -11.23 5.28
C TYR A 70 8.66 -11.84 6.65
N LYS A 71 9.71 -12.67 6.69
CA LYS A 71 10.21 -13.27 7.92
C LYS A 71 11.45 -12.51 8.37
N VAL A 72 11.43 -12.01 9.61
CA VAL A 72 12.51 -11.19 10.16
C VAL A 72 13.63 -12.10 10.65
N PRO A 73 14.88 -11.92 10.19
CA PRO A 73 15.99 -12.74 10.65
C PRO A 73 16.24 -12.51 12.15
N LYS A 74 16.44 -13.60 12.89
CA LYS A 74 16.78 -13.53 14.32
C LYS A 74 18.14 -12.86 14.49
N HIS A 75 18.23 -11.93 15.41
CA HIS A 75 19.44 -11.23 15.78
C HIS A 75 19.68 -11.38 17.28
N LYS A 76 20.96 -11.40 17.68
CA LYS A 76 21.36 -11.34 19.08
C LYS A 76 22.47 -10.31 19.24
N TYR A 77 22.36 -9.50 20.29
CA TYR A 77 23.48 -8.75 20.83
C TYR A 77 24.16 -9.63 21.88
N VAL A 78 25.43 -9.95 21.68
CA VAL A 78 26.24 -10.68 22.65
C VAL A 78 27.53 -9.89 22.82
N ASP A 79 27.81 -9.45 24.05
CA ASP A 79 29.03 -8.70 24.42
C ASP A 79 29.26 -7.42 23.61
N GLY A 80 28.20 -6.64 23.32
CA GLY A 80 28.30 -5.40 22.54
C GLY A 80 28.57 -5.61 21.04
N VAL A 81 28.47 -6.84 20.54
CA VAL A 81 28.64 -7.16 19.13
C VAL A 81 27.34 -7.71 18.55
N PHE A 82 26.85 -7.07 17.49
CA PHE A 82 25.73 -7.56 16.70
C PHE A 82 26.10 -8.89 16.02
N LYS A 83 25.49 -10.00 16.46
CA LYS A 83 25.59 -11.30 15.78
C LYS A 83 24.26 -11.61 15.10
N LYS A 84 24.28 -11.57 13.76
CA LYS A 84 23.20 -12.13 12.94
C LYS A 84 23.16 -13.64 13.16
N ILE A 85 22.07 -14.16 13.72
CA ILE A 85 21.88 -15.60 13.82
C ILE A 85 21.48 -16.08 12.44
N SER A 86 22.07 -17.20 12.01
CA SER A 86 21.78 -17.82 10.71
C SER A 86 20.27 -17.93 10.46
N ILE A 87 19.86 -17.67 9.21
CA ILE A 87 18.47 -17.82 8.71
C ILE A 87 17.97 -19.26 8.87
N ASN A 88 18.87 -20.22 9.10
CA ASN A 88 18.55 -21.64 9.33
C ASN A 88 18.13 -21.96 10.77
N ALA A 89 18.13 -20.97 11.68
CA ALA A 89 17.55 -21.17 13.01
C ALA A 89 16.03 -21.23 12.90
N GLU A 90 15.43 -22.26 13.49
CA GLU A 90 14.00 -22.56 13.53
C GLU A 90 13.11 -21.30 13.52
N TRP A 91 12.34 -21.18 12.44
CA TRP A 91 11.22 -20.27 12.21
C TRP A 91 11.47 -18.80 12.61
N PRO A 92 11.98 -17.96 11.67
CA PRO A 92 12.04 -16.52 11.89
C PRO A 92 10.63 -15.93 12.07
N ASP A 93 10.48 -15.05 13.05
CA ASP A 93 9.19 -14.42 13.36
C ASP A 93 8.71 -13.60 12.15
N LYS A 94 7.42 -13.70 11.83
CA LYS A 94 6.81 -12.82 10.82
C LYS A 94 6.81 -11.38 11.32
N LEU A 95 6.97 -10.43 10.40
CA LEU A 95 6.82 -9.03 10.73
C LEU A 95 5.40 -8.77 11.29
N ARG A 96 5.31 -8.04 12.39
CA ARG A 96 4.02 -7.66 12.97
C ARG A 96 3.38 -6.56 12.12
N ILE A 97 2.25 -6.89 11.50
CA ILE A 97 1.40 -5.93 10.78
C ILE A 97 0.17 -5.61 11.63
N PHE A 98 -0.13 -4.32 11.79
CA PHE A 98 -1.26 -3.87 12.61
C PHE A 98 -2.57 -3.70 11.83
N THR A 99 -2.45 -3.35 10.56
CA THR A 99 -3.53 -2.81 9.73
C THR A 99 -3.21 -3.15 8.27
N HIS A 100 -4.23 -3.54 7.50
CA HIS A 100 -4.13 -3.65 6.05
C HIS A 100 -4.58 -2.34 5.41
N ALA A 101 -3.82 -1.86 4.44
CA ALA A 101 -4.13 -0.62 3.75
C ALA A 101 -4.47 -0.90 2.28
N TYR A 102 -5.49 -0.20 1.80
CA TYR A 102 -5.97 -0.23 0.43
C TYR A 102 -6.06 1.19 -0.07
N VAL A 103 -5.94 1.35 -1.39
CA VAL A 103 -6.22 2.62 -2.06
C VAL A 103 -7.16 2.31 -3.20
N ILE A 104 -8.18 3.16 -3.35
CA ILE A 104 -9.14 3.07 -4.43
C ILE A 104 -8.99 4.34 -5.27
N THR A 105 -8.69 4.15 -6.54
CA THR A 105 -8.56 5.20 -7.54
C THR A 105 -9.90 5.38 -8.25
N PHE A 106 -10.34 6.63 -8.35
CA PHE A 106 -11.49 7.06 -9.09
C PHE A 106 -11.04 7.96 -10.23
N ALA A 107 -11.37 7.60 -11.47
CA ALA A 107 -11.27 8.48 -12.63
C ALA A 107 -12.52 9.35 -12.70
N LEU A 108 -12.35 10.64 -12.94
CA LEU A 108 -13.43 11.63 -13.01
C LEU A 108 -13.70 12.03 -14.47
N PHE A 109 -14.97 12.12 -14.84
CA PHE A 109 -15.44 12.53 -16.16
C PHE A 109 -16.60 13.53 -15.96
N GLY A 110 -16.29 14.82 -15.94
CA GLY A 110 -17.21 15.89 -15.53
C GLY A 110 -17.88 15.56 -14.19
N GLU A 111 -19.19 15.36 -14.22
CA GLU A 111 -20.03 15.01 -13.05
C GLU A 111 -20.04 13.52 -12.70
N THR A 112 -19.53 12.67 -13.58
CA THR A 112 -19.49 11.21 -13.39
C THR A 112 -18.10 10.74 -12.95
N PHE A 113 -18.02 9.50 -12.47
CA PHE A 113 -16.77 8.88 -12.07
C PHE A 113 -16.81 7.37 -12.27
N ILE A 114 -15.64 6.77 -12.45
CA ILE A 114 -15.42 5.33 -12.54
C ILE A 114 -14.40 4.94 -11.47
N ALA A 115 -14.61 3.80 -10.82
CA ALA A 115 -13.68 3.24 -9.83
C ALA A 115 -12.83 2.15 -10.47
N ASP A 116 -11.55 2.06 -10.07
CA ASP A 116 -10.55 1.14 -10.65
C ASP A 116 -10.39 1.31 -12.16
N PRO A 117 -9.91 2.50 -12.62
CA PRO A 117 -9.92 2.82 -14.03
C PRO A 117 -8.87 2.03 -14.82
N ASP A 118 -9.25 1.58 -16.01
CA ASP A 118 -8.33 0.96 -16.97
C ASP A 118 -7.42 1.99 -17.68
N GLU A 119 -6.50 1.52 -18.52
CA GLU A 119 -5.58 2.39 -19.27
C GLU A 119 -6.31 3.44 -20.13
N ARG A 120 -7.43 3.06 -20.78
CA ARG A 120 -8.18 3.96 -21.66
C ARG A 120 -8.95 4.97 -20.84
N GLU A 121 -9.59 4.54 -19.75
CA GLU A 121 -10.29 5.41 -18.81
C GLU A 121 -9.31 6.41 -18.19
N CYS A 122 -8.09 5.98 -17.84
CA CYS A 122 -7.04 6.88 -17.37
C CYS A 122 -6.64 7.93 -18.42
N LEU A 123 -6.62 7.58 -19.70
CA LEU A 123 -6.20 8.48 -20.78
C LEU A 123 -7.21 9.62 -21.02
N TYR A 124 -8.50 9.34 -20.84
CA TYR A 124 -9.59 10.27 -21.13
C TYR A 124 -10.17 10.95 -19.88
N ALA A 125 -9.71 10.60 -18.68
CA ALA A 125 -10.19 11.20 -17.44
C ALA A 125 -9.79 12.67 -17.31
N ASP A 126 -10.70 13.48 -16.79
CA ASP A 126 -10.46 14.90 -16.48
C ASP A 126 -9.61 15.08 -15.20
N GLY A 127 -9.60 14.05 -14.35
CA GLY A 127 -8.85 14.03 -13.10
C GLY A 127 -9.03 12.71 -12.35
N PHE A 128 -8.31 12.58 -11.24
CA PHE A 128 -8.32 11.40 -10.38
C PHE A 128 -8.52 11.78 -8.91
N VAL A 129 -9.30 10.98 -8.20
CA VAL A 129 -9.34 10.99 -6.73
C VAL A 129 -8.88 9.65 -6.23
N ARG A 130 -7.95 9.64 -5.29
CA ARG A 130 -7.43 8.42 -4.67
C ARG A 130 -7.70 8.46 -3.19
N ILE A 131 -8.39 7.45 -2.68
CA ILE A 131 -8.81 7.37 -1.28
C ILE A 131 -8.12 6.17 -0.64
N GLY A 132 -7.24 6.46 0.31
CA GLY A 132 -6.58 5.48 1.16
C GLY A 132 -7.48 5.09 2.33
N VAL A 133 -7.75 3.80 2.45
CA VAL A 133 -8.64 3.21 3.45
C VAL A 133 -8.02 1.99 4.11
N THR A 134 -8.38 1.74 5.37
CA THR A 134 -7.93 0.57 6.14
C THR A 134 -8.99 -0.52 6.19
N GLU A 135 -8.61 -1.74 6.59
CA GLU A 135 -9.54 -2.84 6.87
C GLU A 135 -10.59 -2.48 7.93
N LYS A 136 -10.23 -1.57 8.86
CA LYS A 136 -11.11 -1.04 9.91
C LYS A 136 -12.07 0.05 9.41
N SER A 137 -12.20 0.21 8.09
CA SER A 137 -13.07 1.21 7.47
C SER A 137 -12.72 2.65 7.88
N MET A 138 -11.43 2.95 8.02
CA MET A 138 -10.94 4.30 8.29
C MET A 138 -10.28 4.87 7.04
N VAL A 139 -10.68 6.08 6.64
CA VAL A 139 -9.97 6.85 5.61
C VAL A 139 -8.74 7.50 6.24
N PHE A 140 -7.55 7.27 5.68
CA PHE A 140 -6.30 7.84 6.19
C PHE A 140 -5.64 8.82 5.22
N ALA A 141 -6.03 8.80 3.94
CA ALA A 141 -5.50 9.71 2.93
C ALA A 141 -6.53 9.95 1.83
N ILE A 142 -6.57 11.19 1.34
CA ILE A 142 -7.30 11.56 0.13
C ILE A 142 -6.33 12.38 -0.72
N ARG A 143 -6.22 12.03 -1.99
CA ARG A 143 -5.41 12.77 -2.97
C ARG A 143 -6.23 13.05 -4.21
N GLU A 144 -6.26 14.30 -4.59
CA GLU A 144 -6.87 14.77 -5.84
C GLU A 144 -5.74 15.13 -6.80
N ASP A 145 -5.83 14.67 -8.04
CA ASP A 145 -4.94 15.07 -9.12
C ASP A 145 -5.78 15.50 -10.33
N GLY A 146 -5.52 16.69 -10.87
CA GLY A 146 -6.25 17.25 -12.01
C GLY A 146 -7.02 18.51 -11.63
N ASP A 147 -6.92 19.54 -12.46
CA ASP A 147 -7.39 20.89 -12.13
C ASP A 147 -8.85 21.15 -12.54
N GLN A 148 -9.48 20.20 -13.25
CA GLN A 148 -10.70 20.50 -14.02
C GLN A 148 -12.01 20.01 -13.39
N VAL A 149 -11.97 19.21 -12.31
CA VAL A 149 -13.20 18.62 -11.75
C VAL A 149 -13.56 19.27 -10.42
N LYS A 150 -14.71 19.93 -10.39
CA LYS A 150 -15.28 20.46 -9.14
C LYS A 150 -15.67 19.30 -8.23
N MET A 151 -15.09 19.27 -7.04
CA MET A 151 -15.40 18.29 -6.02
C MET A 151 -16.35 18.89 -4.98
N SER A 152 -17.62 18.48 -5.00
CA SER A 152 -18.56 18.84 -3.94
C SER A 152 -18.35 17.95 -2.71
N LYS A 153 -18.78 18.42 -1.53
CA LYS A 153 -18.71 17.63 -0.30
C LYS A 153 -19.54 16.34 -0.42
N GLU A 154 -20.73 16.40 -1.02
CA GLU A 154 -21.59 15.23 -1.21
C GLU A 154 -20.92 14.21 -2.14
N ARG A 155 -20.27 14.68 -3.21
CA ARG A 155 -19.53 13.82 -4.14
C ARG A 155 -18.36 13.13 -3.43
N MET A 156 -17.57 13.88 -2.65
CA MET A 156 -16.46 13.29 -1.89
C MET A 156 -16.95 12.24 -0.89
N MET A 157 -18.01 12.53 -0.13
CA MET A 157 -18.60 11.57 0.81
C MET A 157 -19.05 10.29 0.10
N LYS A 158 -19.69 10.42 -1.07
CA LYS A 158 -20.08 9.26 -1.88
C LYS A 158 -18.87 8.42 -2.33
N LEU A 159 -17.77 9.06 -2.74
CA LEU A 159 -16.54 8.35 -3.10
C LEU A 159 -15.93 7.62 -1.90
N CYS A 160 -15.90 8.27 -0.72
CA CYS A 160 -15.46 7.63 0.53
C CYS A 160 -16.29 6.39 0.86
N ASP A 161 -17.62 6.47 0.79
CA ASP A 161 -18.51 5.33 1.08
C ASP A 161 -18.25 4.15 0.13
N ILE A 162 -18.05 4.44 -1.15
CA ILE A 162 -17.70 3.42 -2.15
C ILE A 162 -16.32 2.81 -1.83
N ALA A 163 -15.33 3.64 -1.51
CA ALA A 163 -13.99 3.16 -1.17
C ALA A 163 -13.99 2.24 0.06
N LEU A 164 -14.72 2.63 1.12
CA LEU A 164 -14.87 1.81 2.33
C LEU A 164 -15.52 0.46 2.04
N ASN A 165 -16.56 0.44 1.21
CA ASN A 165 -17.22 -0.81 0.82
C ASN A 165 -16.32 -1.71 -0.04
N ARG A 166 -15.55 -1.13 -0.96
CA ARG A 166 -14.57 -1.87 -1.78
C ARG A 166 -13.45 -2.45 -0.94
N ALA A 167 -12.93 -1.70 0.03
CA ALA A 167 -11.89 -2.19 0.93
C ALA A 167 -12.32 -3.42 1.73
N LYS A 168 -13.57 -3.46 2.22
CA LYS A 168 -14.12 -4.65 2.89
C LYS A 168 -14.11 -5.88 1.99
N GLN A 169 -14.50 -5.71 0.72
CA GLN A 169 -14.47 -6.79 -0.27
C GLN A 169 -13.03 -7.27 -0.53
N MET A 170 -12.09 -6.34 -0.71
CA MET A 170 -10.67 -6.67 -0.91
C MET A 170 -10.07 -7.40 0.31
N ASP A 171 -10.36 -6.91 1.52
CA ASP A 171 -9.84 -7.50 2.76
C ASP A 171 -10.37 -8.93 2.97
N SER A 172 -11.64 -9.19 2.65
CA SER A 172 -12.17 -10.55 2.69
C SER A 172 -11.39 -11.52 1.80
N LYS A 173 -11.00 -11.09 0.59
CA LYS A 173 -10.20 -11.89 -0.36
C LYS A 173 -8.78 -12.07 0.14
N LEU A 174 -8.17 -11.01 0.68
CA LEU A 174 -6.82 -11.05 1.22
C LEU A 174 -6.72 -12.00 2.42
N ASN A 175 -7.73 -12.01 3.29
CA ASN A 175 -7.80 -12.92 4.43
C ASN A 175 -7.95 -14.38 4.03
N LEU A 176 -8.61 -14.68 2.91
CA LEU A 176 -8.62 -16.04 2.34
C LEU A 176 -7.21 -16.46 1.94
N TYR A 177 -6.49 -15.59 1.23
CA TYR A 177 -5.10 -15.84 0.85
C TYR A 177 -4.19 -16.09 2.07
N PHE A 178 -4.33 -15.31 3.15
CA PHE A 178 -3.55 -15.52 4.37
C PHE A 178 -3.92 -16.78 5.16
N LYS A 179 -5.13 -17.33 4.97
CA LYS A 179 -5.50 -18.63 5.55
C LYS A 179 -4.87 -19.77 4.75
N ASP A 180 -4.94 -19.69 3.43
CA ASP A 180 -4.39 -20.71 2.53
C ASP A 180 -2.85 -20.73 2.55
N SER A 181 -2.22 -19.56 2.64
CA SER A 181 -0.76 -19.40 2.66
C SER A 181 -0.10 -19.84 3.99
N ARG A 182 -0.87 -20.20 5.02
CA ARG A 182 -0.32 -20.84 6.24
C ARG A 182 -0.02 -22.34 6.04
N LEU A 183 -0.27 -22.88 4.83
CA LEU A 183 0.06 -24.26 4.45
C LEU A 183 1.45 -24.41 3.79
N LEU A 184 2.30 -23.37 3.81
CA LEU A 184 3.69 -23.42 3.33
C LEU A 184 4.71 -23.07 4.42
#